data_AF-A0A3B8NZY9-F1
#
_entry.id   AF-A0A3B8NZY9-F1
#
_cell.length_a   1.000
_cell.length_b   1.000
_cell.length_c   1.000
_cell.angle_alpha   90.00
_cell.angle_beta   90.00
_cell.angle_gamma   90.00
#
_symmetry.space_group_name_H-M   'P 1'
#
loop_
_entity.id
_entity.type
_entity.pdbx_description
1 polymer ?
#
loop_
_entity_poly.entity_id
_entity_poly.type
_entity_poly.pdbx_seq_one_letter_code
_entity_poly.pdbx_strand_id
1 'polypeptide(L)'
;LDLQHIKQRLRQRRQRRLASVAVVMLALGIGGMGGWQARQMTLVANALPMADAVQAHRLFASSQALDVQVSDPGQLRDWLGRHFSRVGTLPDLAGYGFQPVGARLLSNEQGPAALLVFQDRNGERISLFLRSPGDHYQRMPQGRRVDGQLEARYWSHGAYNFALVSAADDRRGAGVGEALRLGL
;
A
#
# COMPACT_ATOMS: atom_id res chain seq x y z
N LEU A 1 24.48 -58.30 -42.54
CA LEU A 1 23.84 -57.07 -42.03
C LEU A 1 23.83 -57.12 -40.52
N ASP A 2 24.57 -56.24 -39.87
CA ASP A 2 24.89 -56.36 -38.45
C ASP A 2 23.83 -55.70 -37.55
N LEU A 3 22.85 -56.51 -37.13
CA LEU A 3 21.71 -56.10 -36.31
C LEU A 3 22.10 -55.53 -34.94
N GLN A 4 23.27 -55.89 -34.41
CA GLN A 4 23.71 -55.42 -33.10
C GLN A 4 24.15 -53.95 -33.14
N HIS A 5 24.88 -53.56 -34.18
CA HIS A 5 25.27 -52.16 -34.40
C HIS A 5 24.06 -51.23 -34.61
N ILE A 6 22.99 -51.73 -35.25
CA ILE A 6 21.75 -50.95 -35.44
C ILE A 6 21.01 -50.74 -34.10
N LYS A 7 20.89 -51.78 -33.27
CA LYS A 7 20.26 -51.70 -31.95
C LYS A 7 21.02 -50.77 -30.99
N GLN A 8 22.35 -50.80 -31.03
CA GLN A 8 23.20 -49.91 -30.21
C GLN A 8 23.03 -48.43 -30.61
N ARG A 9 23.02 -48.11 -31.91
CA ARG A 9 22.79 -46.73 -32.39
C ARG A 9 21.40 -46.21 -32.01
N LEU A 10 20.37 -47.05 -32.04
CA LEU A 10 19.01 -46.68 -31.63
C LEU A 10 18.92 -46.40 -30.12
N ARG A 11 19.57 -47.21 -29.27
CA ARG A 11 19.66 -46.97 -27.82
C ARG A 11 20.39 -45.67 -27.50
N GLN A 12 21.52 -45.40 -28.17
CA GLN A 12 22.27 -44.16 -27.99
C GLN A 12 21.46 -42.92 -28.43
N ARG A 13 20.74 -42.99 -29.55
CA ARG A 13 19.85 -41.90 -30.00
C ARG A 13 18.70 -41.67 -29.01
N ARG A 14 18.10 -42.72 -28.48
CA ARG A 14 17.04 -42.64 -27.47
C ARG A 14 17.56 -42.07 -26.14
N GLN A 15 18.73 -42.51 -25.67
CA GLN A 15 19.39 -41.96 -24.49
C GLN A 15 19.75 -40.48 -24.67
N ARG A 16 20.29 -40.07 -25.83
CA ARG A 16 20.55 -38.66 -26.13
C ARG A 16 19.27 -37.83 -26.13
N ARG A 17 18.18 -38.31 -26.75
CA ARG A 17 16.88 -37.63 -26.72
C ARG A 17 16.32 -37.50 -25.30
N LEU A 18 16.39 -38.56 -24.49
CA LEU A 18 15.95 -38.53 -23.08
C LEU A 18 16.79 -37.55 -22.26
N ALA A 19 18.11 -37.53 -22.45
CA ALA A 19 19.00 -36.59 -21.79
C ALA A 19 18.68 -35.13 -22.18
N SER A 20 18.42 -34.85 -23.46
CA SER A 20 18.00 -33.52 -23.92
C SER A 20 16.68 -33.08 -23.30
N VAL A 21 15.67 -33.96 -23.23
CA VAL A 21 14.39 -33.65 -22.57
C VAL A 21 14.58 -33.37 -21.08
N ALA A 22 15.42 -34.13 -20.39
CA ALA A 22 15.72 -33.91 -18.97
C ALA A 22 16.37 -32.54 -18.74
N VAL A 23 17.33 -32.14 -19.60
CA VAL A 23 17.97 -30.82 -19.51
C VAL A 23 16.96 -29.69 -19.75
N VAL A 24 16.06 -29.83 -20.72
CA VAL A 24 15.01 -28.83 -20.99
C VAL A 24 14.05 -28.73 -19.80
N MET A 25 13.62 -29.85 -19.22
CA MET A 25 12.75 -29.83 -18.03
C MET A 25 13.44 -29.20 -16.82
N LEU A 26 14.72 -29.49 -16.59
CA LEU A 26 15.49 -28.86 -15.52
C LEU A 26 15.67 -27.35 -15.76
N ALA A 27 15.98 -26.94 -16.98
CA ALA A 27 16.11 -25.54 -17.34
C ALA A 27 14.80 -24.77 -17.18
N LEU A 28 13.66 -25.36 -17.59
CA LEU A 28 12.34 -24.77 -17.40
C LEU A 28 11.91 -24.77 -15.92
N GLY A 29 12.21 -25.83 -15.17
CA GLY A 29 11.91 -25.90 -13.74
C GLY A 29 12.67 -24.85 -12.94
N ILE A 30 13.99 -24.78 -13.14
CA ILE A 30 14.86 -23.81 -12.47
C ILE A 30 14.56 -22.39 -12.95
N GLY A 31 14.41 -22.17 -14.26
CA GLY A 31 14.10 -20.87 -14.82
C GLY A 31 12.72 -20.35 -14.43
N GLY A 32 11.70 -21.24 -14.42
CA GLY A 32 10.34 -20.90 -14.03
C GLY A 32 10.22 -20.60 -12.53
N MET A 33 10.70 -21.50 -11.67
CA MET A 33 10.66 -21.28 -10.22
C MET A 33 11.57 -20.14 -9.78
N GLY A 34 12.81 -20.12 -10.28
CA GLY A 34 13.78 -19.06 -9.98
C GLY A 34 13.32 -17.69 -10.48
N GLY A 35 12.76 -17.63 -11.69
CA GLY A 35 12.20 -16.39 -12.24
C GLY A 35 10.98 -15.88 -11.46
N TRP A 36 10.08 -16.77 -11.03
CA TRP A 36 8.90 -16.38 -10.25
C TRP A 36 9.28 -15.92 -8.83
N GLN A 37 10.21 -16.60 -8.17
CA GLN A 37 10.75 -16.19 -6.87
C GLN A 37 11.49 -14.85 -6.96
N ALA A 38 12.33 -14.65 -7.98
CA ALA A 38 13.01 -13.37 -8.22
C ALA A 38 12.00 -12.23 -8.47
N ARG A 39 10.91 -12.51 -9.20
CA ARG A 39 9.82 -11.54 -9.39
C ARG A 39 9.13 -11.19 -8.08
N GLN A 40 8.86 -12.16 -7.21
CA GLN A 40 8.26 -11.89 -5.90
C GLN A 40 9.20 -11.02 -5.04
N MET A 41 10.48 -11.37 -4.96
CA MET A 41 11.46 -10.58 -4.22
C MET A 41 11.57 -9.14 -4.73
N THR A 42 11.53 -8.93 -6.05
CA THR A 42 11.59 -7.58 -6.62
C THR A 42 10.30 -6.78 -6.40
N LEU A 43 9.12 -7.41 -6.44
CA LEU A 43 7.86 -6.74 -6.08
C LEU A 43 7.85 -6.28 -4.62
N VAL A 44 8.36 -7.12 -3.72
CA VAL A 44 8.47 -6.81 -2.28
C VAL A 44 9.47 -5.70 -2.02
N ALA A 45 10.66 -5.77 -2.64
CA ALA A 45 11.69 -4.75 -2.47
C ALA A 45 11.27 -3.36 -2.98
N ASN A 46 10.38 -3.31 -3.98
CA ASN A 46 9.88 -2.06 -4.56
C ASN A 46 8.52 -1.60 -3.97
N ALA A 47 7.99 -2.30 -2.96
CA ALA A 47 6.74 -1.91 -2.33
C ALA A 47 6.94 -0.59 -1.56
N LEU A 48 6.47 0.51 -2.14
CA LEU A 48 6.58 1.83 -1.52
C LEU A 48 5.62 1.93 -0.33
N PRO A 49 6.10 2.36 0.85
CA PRO A 49 5.25 2.62 2.01
C PRO A 49 4.07 3.55 1.66
N MET A 50 2.85 3.11 1.99
CA MET A 50 1.60 3.86 1.85
C MET A 50 1.39 4.47 0.44
N ALA A 51 1.78 3.76 -0.62
CA ALA A 51 1.53 4.20 -1.99
C ALA A 51 0.02 4.39 -2.25
N ASP A 52 -0.81 3.53 -1.69
CA ASP A 52 -2.27 3.61 -1.74
C ASP A 52 -2.83 4.90 -1.10
N ALA A 53 -2.25 5.36 0.00
CA ALA A 53 -2.64 6.64 0.61
C ALA A 53 -2.46 7.82 -0.34
N VAL A 54 -1.32 7.88 -1.04
CA VAL A 54 -1.03 8.94 -2.03
C VAL A 54 -1.99 8.86 -3.21
N GLN A 55 -2.29 7.65 -3.69
CA GLN A 55 -3.26 7.48 -4.79
C GLN A 55 -4.69 7.85 -4.36
N ALA A 56 -5.11 7.42 -3.17
CA ALA A 56 -6.41 7.77 -2.62
C ALA A 56 -6.56 9.29 -2.45
N HIS A 57 -5.52 9.97 -1.98
CA HIS A 57 -5.49 11.44 -1.92
C HIS A 57 -5.70 12.05 -3.31
N ARG A 58 -4.93 11.64 -4.31
CA ARG A 58 -5.05 12.19 -5.68
C ARG A 58 -6.45 12.00 -6.28
N LEU A 59 -7.09 10.87 -5.99
CA LEU A 59 -8.41 10.55 -6.52
C LEU A 59 -9.55 11.27 -5.80
N PHE A 60 -9.44 11.41 -4.48
CA PHE A 60 -10.60 11.77 -3.65
C PHE A 60 -10.42 13.05 -2.84
N ALA A 61 -9.21 13.55 -2.65
CA ALA A 61 -9.01 14.77 -1.86
C ALA A 61 -9.80 15.94 -2.46
N SER A 62 -9.81 16.11 -3.79
CA SER A 62 -10.58 17.17 -4.47
C SER A 62 -12.03 16.76 -4.83
N SER A 63 -12.44 15.53 -4.54
CA SER A 63 -13.77 15.04 -4.90
C SER A 63 -14.86 15.60 -3.98
N GLN A 64 -16.04 15.84 -4.54
CA GLN A 64 -17.26 16.18 -3.79
C GLN A 64 -18.06 14.94 -3.39
N ALA A 65 -17.74 13.78 -3.97
CA ALA A 65 -18.43 12.52 -3.72
C ALA A 65 -17.74 11.73 -2.60
N LEU A 66 -17.78 12.25 -1.37
CA LEU A 66 -17.38 11.54 -0.16
C LEU A 66 -18.60 10.82 0.44
N ASP A 67 -18.38 9.70 1.15
CA ASP A 67 -19.48 8.89 1.72
C ASP A 67 -20.20 9.63 2.84
N VAL A 68 -19.46 10.47 3.56
CA VAL A 68 -20.01 11.45 4.49
C VAL A 68 -19.37 12.79 4.24
N GLN A 69 -20.19 13.83 4.20
CA GLN A 69 -19.72 15.22 4.27
C GLN A 69 -19.94 15.70 5.69
N VAL A 70 -18.89 16.21 6.32
CA VAL A 70 -18.93 16.66 7.71
C VAL A 70 -18.22 17.99 7.81
N SER A 71 -18.78 18.88 8.62
CA SER A 71 -18.13 20.14 9.02
C SER A 71 -17.70 20.14 10.49
N ASP A 72 -18.10 19.10 11.23
CA ASP A 72 -17.81 18.94 12.65
C ASP A 72 -16.85 17.75 12.88
N PRO A 73 -15.69 17.96 13.55
CA PRO A 73 -14.77 16.90 13.93
C PRO A 73 -15.43 15.76 14.74
N GLY A 74 -16.46 16.06 15.54
CA GLY A 74 -17.22 15.06 16.32
C GLY A 74 -17.91 14.03 15.42
N GLN A 75 -18.60 14.48 14.37
CA GLN A 75 -19.27 13.60 13.42
C GLN A 75 -18.28 12.71 12.66
N LEU A 76 -17.11 13.24 12.33
CA LEU A 76 -16.05 12.49 11.66
C LEU A 76 -15.50 11.36 12.53
N ARG A 77 -15.28 11.65 13.82
CA ARG A 77 -14.87 10.66 14.82
C ARG A 77 -15.90 9.54 14.97
N ASP A 78 -17.17 9.90 15.10
CA ASP A 78 -18.25 8.91 15.26
C ASP A 78 -18.38 8.04 14.01
N TRP A 79 -18.26 8.63 12.82
CA TRP A 79 -18.21 7.88 11.57
C TRP A 79 -17.04 6.91 11.54
N LEU A 80 -15.84 7.35 11.93
CA LEU A 80 -14.67 6.50 11.98
C LEU A 80 -14.86 5.34 12.96
N GLY A 81 -15.42 5.61 14.14
CA GLY A 81 -15.71 4.61 15.17
C GLY A 81 -16.76 3.57 14.76
N ARG A 82 -17.68 3.89 13.83
CA ARG A 82 -18.64 2.91 13.30
C ARG A 82 -18.01 1.89 12.36
N HIS A 83 -16.92 2.25 11.67
CA HIS A 83 -16.30 1.39 10.67
C HIS A 83 -15.01 0.73 11.17
N PHE A 84 -14.33 1.36 12.13
CA PHE A 84 -13.05 0.90 12.65
C PHE A 84 -13.05 0.96 14.17
N SER A 85 -12.64 -0.14 14.79
CA SER A 85 -12.58 -0.27 16.25
C SER A 85 -11.19 0.08 16.78
N ARG A 86 -11.09 0.83 17.89
CA ARG A 86 -9.80 1.12 18.57
C ARG A 86 -8.78 1.89 17.70
N VAL A 87 -9.27 2.85 16.93
CA VAL A 87 -8.45 3.72 16.06
C VAL A 87 -7.71 4.81 16.84
N GLY A 88 -8.10 5.06 18.09
CA GLY A 88 -7.63 6.17 18.90
C GLY A 88 -8.57 7.38 18.85
N THR A 89 -8.09 8.52 19.33
CA THR A 89 -8.87 9.77 19.36
C THR A 89 -8.36 10.70 18.26
N LEU A 90 -9.16 10.90 17.21
CA LEU A 90 -8.83 11.88 16.18
C LEU A 90 -8.79 13.29 16.83
N PRO A 91 -7.61 13.95 16.89
CA PRO A 91 -7.50 15.30 17.44
C PRO A 91 -8.18 16.33 16.52
N ASP A 92 -8.56 17.47 17.11
CA ASP A 92 -9.04 18.60 16.33
C ASP A 92 -7.88 19.29 15.60
N LEU A 93 -8.01 19.41 14.28
CA LEU A 93 -7.01 20.04 13.41
C LEU A 93 -7.30 21.52 13.14
N ALA A 94 -8.37 22.07 13.73
CA ALA A 94 -8.71 23.49 13.62
C ALA A 94 -7.56 24.41 14.06
N GLY A 95 -6.77 23.99 15.07
CA GLY A 95 -5.57 24.71 15.53
C GLY A 95 -4.45 24.79 14.48
N TYR A 96 -4.44 23.89 13.49
CA TYR A 96 -3.54 23.93 12.33
C TYR A 96 -4.19 24.59 11.10
N GLY A 97 -5.42 25.09 11.24
CA GLY A 97 -6.17 25.74 10.17
C GLY A 97 -6.94 24.79 9.26
N PHE A 98 -7.03 23.50 9.60
CA PHE A 98 -7.74 22.49 8.81
C PHE A 98 -9.09 22.14 9.43
N GLN A 99 -10.14 22.16 8.62
CA GLN A 99 -11.49 21.75 8.98
C GLN A 99 -11.84 20.43 8.28
N PRO A 100 -12.63 19.55 8.90
CA PRO A 100 -13.08 18.33 8.25
C PRO A 100 -13.96 18.69 7.05
N VAL A 101 -13.82 17.92 5.97
CA VAL A 101 -14.67 18.00 4.77
C VAL A 101 -15.56 16.77 4.68
N GLY A 102 -14.99 15.61 4.97
CA GLY A 102 -15.68 14.34 4.79
C GLY A 102 -14.79 13.14 4.96
N ALA A 103 -15.38 11.96 4.80
CA ALA A 103 -14.67 10.70 4.78
C ALA A 103 -15.22 9.76 3.72
N ARG A 104 -14.39 8.79 3.35
CA ARG A 104 -14.72 7.73 2.41
C ARG A 104 -14.13 6.40 2.86
N LEU A 105 -14.92 5.35 2.78
CA LEU A 105 -14.46 3.97 2.90
C LEU A 105 -13.88 3.49 1.59
N LEU A 106 -12.78 2.78 1.71
CA LEU A 106 -12.04 2.19 0.62
C LEU A 106 -11.76 0.73 0.96
N SER A 107 -11.48 -0.06 -0.07
CA SER A 107 -10.91 -1.39 0.08
C SER A 107 -9.60 -1.42 -0.67
N ASN A 108 -8.57 -1.98 -0.04
CA ASN A 108 -7.29 -2.26 -0.68
C ASN A 108 -6.95 -3.75 -0.52
N GLU A 109 -5.77 -4.15 -1.01
CA GLU A 109 -5.29 -5.53 -0.89
C GLU A 109 -5.11 -5.99 0.56
N GLN A 110 -4.99 -5.06 1.51
CA GLN A 110 -4.82 -5.32 2.94
C GLN A 110 -6.16 -5.37 3.70
N GLY A 111 -7.28 -5.05 3.03
CA GLY A 111 -8.62 -5.07 3.61
C GLY A 111 -9.28 -3.68 3.70
N PRO A 112 -10.13 -3.45 4.73
CA PRO A 112 -10.80 -2.17 4.91
C PRO A 112 -9.81 -1.02 5.12
N ALA A 113 -10.09 0.10 4.44
CA ALA A 113 -9.36 1.34 4.54
C ALA A 113 -10.32 2.54 4.57
N ALA A 114 -9.85 3.68 5.05
CA ALA A 114 -10.60 4.92 5.01
C ALA A 114 -9.70 6.11 4.67
N LEU A 115 -10.31 7.09 4.02
CA LEU A 115 -9.73 8.38 3.72
C LEU A 115 -10.57 9.47 4.37
N LEU A 116 -9.97 10.22 5.28
CA LEU A 116 -10.57 11.39 5.90
C LEU A 116 -9.94 12.63 5.26
N VAL A 117 -10.75 13.53 4.75
CA VAL A 117 -10.29 14.73 4.04
C VAL A 117 -10.55 15.95 4.89
N PHE A 118 -9.53 16.81 4.98
CA PHE A 118 -9.60 18.10 5.64
C PHE A 118 -9.20 19.19 4.66
N GLN A 119 -9.73 20.39 4.87
CA GLN A 119 -9.49 21.54 4.02
C GLN A 119 -9.17 22.77 4.87
N ASP A 120 -8.22 23.57 4.42
CA ASP A 120 -7.93 24.87 5.01
C ASP A 120 -8.75 26.00 4.37
N ARG A 121 -8.60 27.22 4.89
CA ARG A 121 -9.33 28.41 4.39
C ARG A 121 -8.96 28.80 2.96
N ASN A 122 -7.79 28.40 2.46
CA ASN A 122 -7.33 28.66 1.11
C ASN A 122 -7.79 27.58 0.11
N GLY A 123 -8.49 26.55 0.60
CA GLY A 123 -8.94 25.42 -0.19
C GLY A 123 -7.93 24.29 -0.30
N GLU A 124 -6.75 24.41 0.32
CA GLU A 124 -5.73 23.36 0.35
C GLU A 124 -6.25 22.18 1.16
N ARG A 125 -6.08 20.97 0.62
CA ARG A 125 -6.61 19.74 1.23
C ARG A 125 -5.49 18.82 1.68
N ILE A 126 -5.66 18.29 2.88
CA ILE A 126 -4.86 17.17 3.40
C ILE A 126 -5.78 15.97 3.58
N SER A 127 -5.19 14.79 3.62
CA SER A 127 -5.96 13.58 3.94
C SER A 127 -5.25 12.68 4.92
N LEU A 128 -6.01 12.20 5.91
CA LEU A 128 -5.60 11.10 6.76
C LEU A 128 -6.14 9.80 6.16
N PHE A 129 -5.22 8.95 5.72
CA PHE A 129 -5.52 7.60 5.29
C PHE A 129 -5.23 6.62 6.42
N LEU A 130 -6.12 5.65 6.61
CA LEU A 130 -5.89 4.52 7.49
C LEU A 130 -6.25 3.21 6.80
N ARG A 131 -5.50 2.16 7.09
CA ARG A 131 -5.80 0.81 6.59
C ARG A 131 -5.44 -0.26 7.60
N SER A 132 -6.02 -1.44 7.39
CA SER A 132 -5.59 -2.66 8.05
C SER A 132 -4.11 -2.97 7.75
N PRO A 133 -3.36 -3.55 8.70
CA PRO A 133 -1.98 -3.94 8.50
C PRO A 133 -1.88 -5.02 7.42
N GLY A 134 -0.95 -4.85 6.49
CA GLY A 134 -0.67 -5.85 5.45
C GLY A 134 0.46 -6.79 5.86
N ASP A 135 0.60 -7.90 5.15
CA ASP A 135 1.62 -8.93 5.43
C ASP A 135 3.06 -8.37 5.47
N HIS A 136 3.35 -7.40 4.60
CA HIS A 136 4.68 -6.79 4.48
C HIS A 136 4.92 -5.64 5.45
N TYR A 137 3.85 -5.04 5.95
CA TYR A 137 3.90 -3.87 6.84
C TYR A 137 2.92 -4.08 7.98
N GLN A 138 3.15 -5.14 8.74
CA GLN A 138 2.31 -5.49 9.88
C GLN A 138 2.40 -4.41 10.98
N ARG A 139 3.58 -3.78 11.09
CA ARG A 139 3.79 -2.52 11.80
C ARG A 139 4.78 -1.68 11.00
N MET A 140 4.35 -0.49 10.57
CA MET A 140 5.16 0.48 9.87
C MET A 140 6.02 1.28 10.86
N PRO A 141 7.32 1.48 10.56
CA PRO A 141 8.10 2.48 11.28
C PRO A 141 7.53 3.86 10.99
N GLN A 142 7.85 4.82 11.87
CA GLN A 142 7.60 6.21 11.57
C GLN A 142 8.51 6.64 10.42
N GLY A 143 7.93 7.25 9.39
CA GLY A 143 8.68 7.71 8.24
C GLY A 143 7.92 8.73 7.41
N ARG A 144 8.59 9.19 6.36
CA ARG A 144 7.98 10.02 5.33
C ARG A 144 8.43 9.60 3.95
N ARG A 145 7.61 9.89 2.95
CA ARG A 145 7.91 9.68 1.53
C ARG A 145 7.35 10.83 0.73
N VAL A 146 8.17 11.36 -0.18
CA VAL A 146 7.72 12.35 -1.17
C VAL A 146 7.41 11.64 -2.49
N ASP A 147 6.30 12.01 -3.11
CA ASP A 147 5.80 11.49 -4.38
C ASP A 147 5.29 12.64 -5.26
N GLY A 148 6.19 13.21 -6.04
CA GLY A 148 5.93 14.45 -6.78
C GLY A 148 5.69 15.62 -5.82
N GLN A 149 4.50 16.22 -5.90
CA GLN A 149 4.11 17.37 -5.07
C GLN A 149 3.45 16.97 -3.75
N LEU A 150 3.41 15.68 -3.41
CA LEU A 150 2.77 15.18 -2.18
C LEU A 150 3.81 14.56 -1.25
N GLU A 151 3.66 14.79 0.05
CA GLU A 151 4.40 14.08 1.10
C GLU A 151 3.42 13.19 1.88
N ALA A 152 3.77 11.92 2.04
CA ALA A 152 3.08 10.98 2.91
C ALA A 152 3.93 10.74 4.16
N ARG A 153 3.41 11.14 5.33
CA ARG A 153 3.98 10.81 6.65
C ARG A 153 3.22 9.63 7.22
N TYR A 154 3.91 8.54 7.52
CA TYR A 154 3.28 7.29 7.88
C TYR A 154 3.81 6.71 9.18
N TRP A 155 2.94 5.98 9.87
CA TRP A 155 3.21 5.31 11.13
C TRP A 155 2.17 4.21 11.36
N SER A 156 2.42 3.35 12.36
CA SER A 156 1.37 2.51 12.93
C SER A 156 0.91 3.06 14.26
N HIS A 157 -0.40 2.96 14.51
CA HIS A 157 -0.94 3.07 15.84
C HIS A 157 -1.98 1.97 16.08
N GLY A 158 -1.91 1.32 17.24
CA GLY A 158 -2.86 0.30 17.63
C GLY A 158 -2.90 -0.85 16.61
N ALA A 159 -4.08 -1.07 16.02
CA ALA A 159 -4.33 -2.13 15.04
C ALA A 159 -4.25 -1.65 13.58
N TYR A 160 -3.84 -0.40 13.30
CA TYR A 160 -3.90 0.19 11.96
C TYR A 160 -2.60 0.88 11.55
N ASN A 161 -2.43 1.00 10.24
CA ASN A 161 -1.40 1.83 9.61
C ASN A 161 -2.04 3.11 9.12
N PHE A 162 -1.38 4.24 9.40
CA PHE A 162 -1.84 5.57 9.04
C PHE A 162 -0.85 6.24 8.10
N ALA A 163 -1.39 7.10 7.24
CA ALA A 163 -0.62 8.08 6.49
C ALA A 163 -1.36 9.42 6.44
N LEU A 164 -0.67 10.48 6.85
CA LEU A 164 -1.05 11.83 6.52
C LEU A 164 -0.45 12.18 5.16
N VAL A 165 -1.29 12.57 4.21
CA VAL A 165 -0.88 13.07 2.90
C VAL A 165 -1.18 14.56 2.81
N SER A 166 -0.16 15.36 2.52
CA SER A 166 -0.24 16.80 2.31
C SER A 166 0.59 17.21 1.10
N ALA A 167 0.49 18.47 0.68
CA ALA A 167 1.48 19.03 -0.24
C ALA A 167 2.89 18.92 0.37
N ALA A 168 3.89 18.66 -0.48
CA ALA A 168 5.27 18.44 -0.03
C ALA A 168 5.94 19.70 0.53
N ASP A 169 5.46 20.88 0.13
CA ASP A 169 5.90 22.19 0.58
C ASP A 169 5.04 22.77 1.74
N ASP A 170 3.96 22.08 2.14
CA ASP A 170 3.15 22.49 3.28
C ASP A 170 3.92 22.33 4.60
N ARG A 171 4.27 23.47 5.20
CA ARG A 171 5.00 23.54 6.47
C ARG A 171 4.19 23.00 7.65
N ARG A 172 2.86 22.94 7.53
CA ARG A 172 1.96 22.46 8.59
C ARG A 172 1.91 20.94 8.68
N GLY A 173 2.21 20.23 7.58
CA GLY A 173 2.11 18.77 7.50
C GLY A 173 2.91 18.03 8.59
N ALA A 174 4.07 18.58 8.99
CA ALA A 174 4.85 18.02 10.09
C ALA A 174 4.14 18.13 11.46
N GLY A 175 3.57 19.31 11.77
CA GLY A 175 2.86 19.55 13.03
C GLY A 175 1.56 18.77 13.11
N VAL A 176 0.80 18.73 12.00
CA VAL A 176 -0.44 17.95 11.91
C VAL A 176 -0.15 16.45 12.06
N GLY A 177 0.88 15.94 11.38
CA GLY A 177 1.27 14.54 11.47
C GLY A 177 1.63 14.12 12.89
N GLU A 178 2.33 14.99 13.62
CA GLU A 178 2.68 14.73 15.01
C GLU A 178 1.47 14.75 15.94
N ALA A 179 0.56 15.73 15.79
CA ALA A 179 -0.68 15.77 16.57
C ALA A 179 -1.54 14.53 16.34
N LEU A 180 -1.70 14.11 15.08
CA LEU A 180 -2.42 12.88 14.72
C LEU A 180 -1.77 11.65 15.34
N ARG A 181 -0.44 11.56 15.32
CA ARG A 181 0.32 10.43 15.89
C ARG A 181 0.16 10.32 17.41
N LEU A 182 0.00 11.45 18.10
CA LEU A 182 -0.17 11.49 19.56
C LEU A 182 -1.62 11.25 20.00
N GLY A 183 -2.60 11.67 19.18
CA GLY A 183 -4.03 11.50 19.48
C GLY A 183 -4.59 10.14 19.09
N LEU A 184 -4.14 9.62 17.94
CA LEU A 184 -4.49 8.29 17.46
C LEU A 184 -3.70 7.25 18.22
#